data_AF-A0A6P3YVC9-F1
#
_entry.id   AF-A0A6P3YVC9-F1
#
_cell.length_a   1.000
_cell.length_b   1.000
_cell.length_c   1.000
_cell.angle_alpha   90.00
_cell.angle_beta   90.00
_cell.angle_gamma   90.00
#
_symmetry.space_group_name_H-M   'P 1'
#
loop_
_entity.id
_entity.type
_entity.pdbx_description
1 polymer ?
#
loop_
_entity_poly.entity_id
_entity_poly.type
_entity_poly.pdbx_seq_one_letter_code
_entity_poly.pdbx_strand_id
1 'polypeptide(L)'
;MVVEFELIKMLASSIAVVGLIGIAVRLYNVLVIRPRRLRSLLTKQGISGPPSALLLGNIMEIKKSRARTITGLVPAGESPADHFNVLFYFIEQWRKQYGNVFAFAIGNTQVLCVNQPEMVR
;
A
#
# COMPACT_ATOMS: atom_id res chain seq x y z
N MET A 1 -41.97 -30.97 -5.21
CA MET A 1 -41.66 -29.92 -6.20
C MET A 1 -41.49 -28.52 -5.60
N VAL A 2 -42.53 -27.83 -5.09
CA VAL A 2 -42.39 -26.44 -4.56
C VAL A 2 -41.47 -26.38 -3.31
N VAL A 3 -41.67 -27.28 -2.35
CA VAL A 3 -40.85 -27.33 -1.11
C VAL A 3 -39.39 -27.66 -1.40
N GLU A 4 -39.13 -28.59 -2.33
CA GLU A 4 -37.76 -28.93 -2.76
C GLU A 4 -37.06 -27.73 -3.43
N PHE A 5 -37.79 -26.95 -4.23
CA PHE A 5 -37.26 -25.76 -4.86
C PHE A 5 -36.88 -24.68 -3.84
N GLU A 6 -37.71 -24.45 -2.82
CA GLU A 6 -37.39 -23.52 -1.73
C GLU A 6 -36.20 -24.00 -0.88
N LEU A 7 -36.10 -25.30 -0.63
CA LEU A 7 -34.95 -25.88 0.08
C LEU A 7 -33.64 -25.69 -0.69
N ILE A 8 -33.64 -25.93 -2.01
CA ILE A 8 -32.47 -25.75 -2.88
C ILE A 8 -32.03 -24.28 -2.89
N LYS A 9 -32.98 -23.33 -3.00
CA LYS A 9 -32.67 -21.90 -2.94
C LYS A 9 -32.04 -21.48 -1.61
N MET A 10 -32.58 -21.96 -0.49
CA MET A 10 -32.06 -21.67 0.84
C MET A 10 -30.64 -22.21 1.03
N LEU A 11 -30.38 -23.43 0.55
CA LEU A 11 -29.03 -24.01 0.58
C LEU A 11 -28.07 -23.23 -0.32
N ALA A 12 -28.47 -22.88 -1.54
CA ALA A 12 -27.66 -22.10 -2.46
C ALA A 12 -27.31 -20.71 -1.90
N SER A 13 -28.27 -20.02 -1.28
CA SER A 13 -28.04 -18.70 -0.67
C SER A 13 -27.10 -18.80 0.53
N SER A 14 -27.25 -19.82 1.38
CA SER A 14 -26.32 -20.07 2.49
C SER A 14 -24.90 -20.33 2.00
N ILE A 15 -24.73 -21.16 0.96
CA ILE A 15 -23.40 -21.43 0.37
C ILE A 15 -22.80 -20.15 -0.21
N ALA A 16 -23.60 -19.34 -0.91
CA ALA A 16 -23.17 -18.07 -1.47
C ALA A 16 -22.69 -17.09 -0.38
N VAL A 17 -23.42 -17.00 0.73
CA VAL A 17 -23.04 -16.15 1.87
C VAL A 17 -21.72 -16.60 2.49
N VAL A 18 -21.55 -17.91 2.74
CA VAL A 18 -20.29 -18.45 3.27
C VAL A 18 -19.14 -18.20 2.30
N GLY A 19 -19.37 -18.37 1.00
CA GLY A 19 -18.39 -18.05 -0.05
C GLY A 19 -17.97 -16.58 -0.04
N LEU A 20 -18.94 -15.66 0.05
CA LEU A 20 -18.70 -14.22 0.12
C LEU A 20 -17.87 -13.84 1.36
N ILE A 21 -18.22 -14.39 2.53
CA ILE A 21 -17.48 -14.18 3.78
C ILE A 21 -16.04 -14.70 3.62
N GLY A 22 -15.86 -15.89 3.06
CA GLY A 22 -14.54 -16.47 2.81
C GLY A 22 -13.68 -15.58 1.90
N ILE A 23 -14.27 -15.02 0.84
CA ILE A 23 -13.59 -14.08 -0.07
C ILE A 23 -13.21 -12.79 0.68
N ALA A 24 -14.13 -12.21 1.45
CA ALA A 24 -13.87 -11.00 2.24
C ALA A 24 -12.73 -11.21 3.25
N VAL A 25 -12.71 -12.34 3.96
CA VAL A 25 -11.63 -12.70 4.89
C VAL A 25 -10.29 -12.85 4.17
N ARG A 26 -10.27 -13.50 2.99
CA ARG A 26 -9.04 -13.61 2.18
C ARG A 26 -8.53 -12.25 1.72
N LEU A 27 -9.41 -11.39 1.22
CA LEU A 27 -9.08 -10.02 0.81
C LEU A 27 -8.51 -9.23 1.99
N TYR A 28 -9.17 -9.25 3.15
CA TYR A 28 -8.68 -8.56 4.35
C TYR A 28 -7.30 -9.05 4.78
N ASN A 29 -7.07 -10.37 4.76
CA ASN A 29 -5.77 -10.94 5.07
C ASN A 29 -4.66 -10.43 4.14
N VAL A 30 -4.91 -10.43 2.83
CA VAL A 30 -3.92 -10.01 1.82
C VAL A 30 -3.68 -8.51 1.84
N LEU A 31 -4.75 -7.72 1.99
CA LEU A 31 -4.71 -6.26 1.85
C LEU A 31 -4.35 -5.52 3.14
N VAL A 32 -4.54 -6.14 4.31
CA VAL A 32 -4.34 -5.47 5.62
C VAL A 32 -3.35 -6.22 6.49
N ILE A 33 -3.55 -7.54 6.68
CA ILE A 33 -2.73 -8.29 7.64
C ILE A 33 -1.31 -8.50 7.12
N ARG A 34 -1.15 -8.98 5.88
CA ARG A 34 0.18 -9.20 5.27
C ARG A 34 1.07 -7.94 5.26
N PRO A 35 0.66 -6.77 4.73
CA PRO A 35 1.51 -5.59 4.69
C PRO A 35 1.87 -5.08 6.10
N ARG A 36 0.94 -5.17 7.07
CA ARG A 36 1.20 -4.80 8.47
C ARG A 36 2.23 -5.72 9.12
N ARG A 37 2.13 -7.04 8.90
CA ARG A 37 3.10 -8.01 9.40
C ARG A 37 4.48 -7.75 8.83
N LEU A 38 4.59 -7.56 7.52
CA LEU A 38 5.87 -7.26 6.87
C LEU A 38 6.50 -5.97 7.41
N ARG A 39 5.70 -4.91 7.56
CA ARG A 39 6.16 -3.65 8.16
C ARG A 39 6.66 -3.86 9.60
N SER A 40 5.93 -4.62 10.41
CA SER A 40 6.35 -4.94 11.78
C SER A 40 7.67 -5.70 11.83
N LEU A 41 7.88 -6.65 10.92
CA LEU A 41 9.14 -7.39 10.82
C LEU A 41 10.31 -6.47 10.47
N LEU A 42 10.14 -5.58 9.48
CA LEU A 42 11.15 -4.58 9.11
C LEU A 42 11.48 -3.65 10.28
N THR A 43 10.47 -3.15 11.00
CA THR A 43 10.70 -2.31 12.18
C THR A 43 11.45 -3.04 13.29
N LYS A 44 11.17 -4.34 13.51
CA LYS A 44 11.93 -5.17 14.46
C LYS A 44 13.38 -5.38 14.04
N GLN A 45 13.68 -5.33 12.74
CA GLN A 45 15.04 -5.36 12.20
C GLN A 45 15.74 -4.00 12.25
N GLY A 46 15.12 -2.98 12.86
CA GLY A 46 15.66 -1.62 12.92
C GLY A 46 15.40 -0.79 11.64
N ILE A 47 14.71 -1.35 10.65
CA ILE A 47 14.38 -0.66 9.41
C ILE A 47 13.11 0.17 9.63
N SER A 48 13.32 1.47 9.73
CA SER A 48 12.26 2.47 9.91
C SER A 48 11.81 3.05 8.57
N GLY A 49 10.71 3.82 8.59
CA GLY A 49 10.23 4.48 7.38
C GLY A 49 8.91 5.22 7.56
N PRO A 50 8.47 5.96 6.53
CA PRO A 50 7.34 6.87 6.62
C PRO A 50 6.03 6.16 6.97
N PRO A 51 5.10 6.81 7.68
CA PRO A 51 3.80 6.24 8.02
C PRO A 51 2.99 5.95 6.75
N SER A 52 2.52 4.72 6.58
CA SER A 52 1.77 4.31 5.39
C SER A 52 0.27 4.24 5.69
N ALA A 53 -0.56 4.80 4.82
CA ALA A 53 -2.01 4.61 4.87
C ALA A 53 -2.38 3.16 4.47
N LEU A 54 -3.53 2.68 4.95
CA LEU A 54 -4.05 1.37 4.56
C LEU A 54 -4.41 1.37 3.08
N LEU A 55 -4.10 0.26 2.38
CA LEU A 55 -4.35 -0.01 0.95
C LEU A 55 -3.56 0.87 -0.05
N LEU A 56 -3.38 2.16 0.25
CA LEU A 56 -2.71 3.13 -0.62
C LEU A 56 -1.22 3.30 -0.29
N GLY A 57 -0.77 2.82 0.87
CA GLY A 57 0.61 2.99 1.30
C GLY A 57 0.94 4.48 1.49
N ASN A 58 2.07 4.91 0.93
CA ASN A 58 2.54 6.30 0.95
C ASN A 58 2.09 7.12 -0.26
N ILE A 59 1.36 6.53 -1.22
CA ILE A 59 0.88 7.24 -2.43
C ILE A 59 0.02 8.45 -2.05
N MET A 60 -0.85 8.30 -1.04
CA MET A 60 -1.72 9.37 -0.61
C MET A 60 -0.95 10.54 0.03
N GLU A 61 0.14 10.25 0.74
CA GLU A 61 1.03 11.26 1.29
C GLU A 61 1.74 12.04 0.17
N ILE A 62 2.30 11.33 -0.80
CA ILE A 62 2.96 11.90 -2.00
C ILE A 62 1.98 12.77 -2.81
N LYS A 63 0.73 12.32 -2.99
CA LYS A 63 -0.29 13.12 -3.69
C LYS A 63 -0.71 14.36 -2.90
N LYS A 64 -0.88 14.24 -1.58
CA LYS A 64 -1.31 15.34 -0.71
C LYS A 64 -0.22 16.41 -0.55
N SER A 65 1.04 16.01 -0.48
CA SER A 65 2.17 16.93 -0.50
C SER A 65 2.33 17.57 -1.88
N ARG A 66 2.18 16.81 -2.99
CA ARG A 66 2.13 17.37 -4.35
C ARG A 66 1.06 18.46 -4.48
N ALA A 67 -0.16 18.22 -3.99
CA ALA A 67 -1.23 19.23 -4.02
C ALA A 67 -0.88 20.49 -3.19
N ARG A 68 -0.17 20.32 -2.07
CA ARG A 68 0.31 21.44 -1.25
C ARG A 68 1.50 22.20 -1.84
N THR A 69 2.34 21.53 -2.64
CA THR A 69 3.49 22.16 -3.30
C THR A 69 3.11 22.79 -4.64
N ILE A 70 2.17 22.19 -5.39
CA ILE A 70 1.67 22.69 -6.68
C ILE A 70 0.82 23.95 -6.51
N THR A 71 0.14 24.12 -5.38
CA THR A 71 -0.56 25.38 -5.05
C THR A 71 0.37 26.58 -4.89
N GLY A 72 1.70 26.38 -4.91
CA GLY A 72 2.69 27.45 -4.91
C GLY A 72 3.38 27.75 -6.25
N LEU A 73 3.61 26.78 -7.16
CA LEU A 73 4.70 26.97 -8.15
C LEU A 73 4.58 26.35 -9.57
N VAL A 74 3.60 25.52 -9.96
CA VAL A 74 3.60 24.94 -11.36
C VAL A 74 2.19 24.75 -11.95
N PRO A 75 1.93 25.12 -13.23
CA PRO A 75 0.63 24.95 -13.88
C PRO A 75 0.35 23.49 -14.24
N ALA A 76 -0.94 23.19 -14.42
CA ALA A 76 -1.46 21.89 -14.79
C ALA A 76 -0.91 21.40 -16.15
N GLY A 77 0.04 20.46 -16.08
CA GLY A 77 0.49 19.65 -17.21
C GLY A 77 1.19 18.42 -16.64
N GLU A 78 0.54 17.26 -16.66
CA GLU A 78 1.13 16.03 -16.14
C GLU A 78 2.06 15.42 -17.20
N SER A 79 3.34 15.81 -17.17
CA SER A 79 4.36 15.08 -17.91
C SER A 79 4.83 13.84 -17.11
N PRO A 80 5.19 12.72 -17.75
CA PRO A 80 5.79 11.59 -17.06
C PRO A 80 7.06 11.95 -16.27
N ALA A 81 7.83 12.93 -16.75
CA ALA A 81 9.04 13.43 -16.10
C ALA A 81 8.76 14.06 -14.72
N ASP A 82 7.61 14.73 -14.57
CA ASP A 82 7.21 15.33 -13.28
C ASP A 82 6.90 14.28 -12.22
N HIS A 83 6.43 13.09 -12.63
CA HIS A 83 6.14 12.00 -11.70
C HIS A 83 7.42 11.46 -11.05
N PHE A 84 8.48 11.29 -11.83
CA PHE A 84 9.78 10.81 -11.35
C PHE A 84 10.46 11.83 -10.44
N ASN A 85 10.40 13.13 -10.80
CA ASN A 85 10.99 14.20 -9.99
C ASN A 85 10.36 14.28 -8.59
N VAL A 86 9.02 14.14 -8.51
CA VAL A 86 8.31 14.14 -7.23
C VAL A 86 8.68 12.91 -6.40
N LEU A 87 8.75 11.72 -7.01
CA LEU A 87 9.13 10.51 -6.29
C LEU A 87 10.56 10.61 -5.74
N PHE A 88 11.50 11.11 -6.55
CA PHE A 88 12.89 11.31 -6.14
C PHE A 88 13.00 12.28 -4.96
N TYR A 89 12.25 13.39 -4.99
CA TYR A 89 12.18 14.31 -3.87
C TYR A 89 11.75 13.63 -2.56
N PHE A 90 10.72 12.75 -2.60
CA PHE A 90 10.28 12.02 -1.41
C PHE A 90 11.30 10.98 -0.94
N ILE A 91 11.94 10.27 -1.85
CA ILE A 91 13.01 9.31 -1.52
C ILE A 91 14.16 10.02 -0.81
N GLU A 92 14.59 11.16 -1.34
CA GLU A 92 15.64 12.00 -0.74
C GLU A 92 15.24 12.53 0.64
N GLN A 93 13.99 12.99 0.79
CA GLN A 93 13.46 13.46 2.07
C GLN A 93 13.41 12.33 3.12
N TRP A 94 12.93 11.15 2.74
CA TRP A 94 12.88 10.00 3.62
C TRP A 94 14.27 9.47 3.96
N ARG A 95 15.22 9.50 3.02
CA ARG A 95 16.62 9.18 3.32
C ARG A 95 17.19 10.08 4.41
N LYS A 96 16.92 11.38 4.35
CA LYS A 96 17.38 12.34 5.38
C LYS A 96 16.76 12.06 6.76
N GLN A 97 15.53 11.55 6.81
CA GLN A 97 14.81 11.31 8.06
C GLN A 97 15.06 9.92 8.67
N TYR A 98 15.14 8.88 7.83
CA TYR A 98 15.18 7.48 8.25
C TYR A 98 16.53 6.81 7.97
N GLY A 99 17.46 7.49 7.29
CA GLY A 99 18.81 7.02 7.01
C GLY A 99 18.98 6.35 5.64
N ASN A 100 20.11 5.67 5.45
CA ASN A 100 20.49 5.06 4.18
C ASN A 100 19.72 3.77 3.85
N VAL A 101 19.04 3.18 4.83
CA VAL A 101 18.20 2.00 4.66
C VAL A 101 16.85 2.29 5.30
N PHE A 102 15.79 2.34 4.50
CA PHE A 102 14.44 2.60 4.96
C PHE A 102 13.41 1.89 4.10
N ALA A 103 12.22 1.65 4.64
CA ALA A 103 11.13 0.97 3.93
C ALA A 103 9.89 1.87 3.81
N PHE A 104 9.25 1.87 2.64
CA PHE A 104 8.00 2.58 2.40
C PHE A 104 7.03 1.71 1.57
N ALA A 105 5.76 2.09 1.50
CA ALA A 105 4.75 1.30 0.78
C ALA A 105 4.21 2.04 -0.44
N ILE A 106 4.06 1.33 -1.56
CA ILE A 106 3.29 1.77 -2.73
C ILE A 106 2.08 0.85 -2.83
N GLY A 107 0.90 1.37 -2.47
CA GLY A 107 -0.29 0.54 -2.36
C GLY A 107 -0.13 -0.52 -1.28
N ASN A 108 -0.25 -1.79 -1.66
CA ASN A 108 -0.04 -2.95 -0.78
C ASN A 108 1.39 -3.52 -0.84
N THR A 109 2.25 -2.97 -1.71
CA THR A 109 3.62 -3.44 -1.91
C THR A 109 4.56 -2.68 -0.99
N GLN A 110 5.34 -3.39 -0.18
CA GLN A 110 6.44 -2.80 0.60
C GLN A 110 7.69 -2.73 -0.27
N VAL A 111 8.34 -1.57 -0.28
CA VAL A 111 9.57 -1.28 -1.01
C VAL A 111 10.65 -0.97 0.00
N LEU A 112 11.76 -1.70 -0.07
CA LEU A 112 12.96 -1.43 0.73
C LEU A 112 13.93 -0.61 -0.12
N CYS A 113 14.28 0.58 0.36
CA CYS A 113 15.30 1.42 -0.25
C CYS A 113 16.63 1.19 0.48
N VAL A 114 17.66 0.81 -0.28
CA VAL A 114 19.02 0.58 0.22
C VAL A 114 19.97 1.47 -0.58
N ASN A 115 20.47 2.53 0.06
CA ASN A 115 21.41 3.47 -0.54
C ASN A 115 22.84 3.24 -0.01
N GLN A 116 23.27 1.97 -0.02
CA GLN A 116 24.61 1.55 0.38
C GLN A 116 25.23 0.77 -0.80
N PRO A 117 26.23 1.34 -1.50
CA PRO A 117 26.81 0.69 -2.68
C PRO A 117 27.44 -0.66 -2.36
N GLU A 118 27.94 -0.86 -1.13
CA GLU A 118 28.52 -2.13 -0.67
C GLU A 118 27.49 -3.27 -0.51
N MET A 119 26.21 -2.93 -0.36
CA MET A 119 25.10 -3.87 -0.21
C MET A 119 24.47 -4.29 -1.55
N VAL A 120 24.82 -3.60 -2.64
CA VAL A 120 24.39 -3.92 -4.00
C VAL A 120 25.49 -4.79 -4.63
N ARG A 121 25.36 -6.10 -4.46
CA ARG A 121 26.23 -7.10 -5.11
C ARG A 121 25.42 -7.93 -6.10
#